data_AF-A0A920SE37-F1
#
_entry.id   AF-A0A920SE37-F1
#
_cell.length_a   1.000
_cell.length_b   1.000
_cell.length_c   1.000
_cell.angle_alpha   90.00
_cell.angle_beta   90.00
_cell.angle_gamma   90.00
#
_symmetry.space_group_name_H-M   'P 1'
#
loop_
_entity.id
_entity.type
_entity.pdbx_description
1 polymer ?
#
loop_
_entity_poly.entity_id
_entity_poly.type
_entity_poly.pdbx_seq_one_letter_code
_entity_poly.pdbx_strand_id
1 'polypeptide(L)' 'MASVVLVIDMVKGFLEPGHNLYCGDESRQIIPRVHSLLNRERLMGSKILFLSDHHDPDDLEFEMFPGHWSKGQKNLK' A
#
# COMPACT_ATOMS: atom_id res chain seq x y z
N MET A 1 -4.47 0.68 26.68
CA MET A 1 -4.33 -0.53 25.82
C MET A 1 -3.35 -0.22 24.71
N ALA A 2 -2.56 -1.18 24.27
CA ALA A 2 -1.70 -1.00 23.11
C ALA A 2 -2.56 -1.05 21.84
N SER A 3 -2.41 -0.06 20.97
CA SER A 3 -3.10 0.03 19.68
C SER A 3 -2.11 -0.20 18.54
N VAL A 4 -2.57 -0.84 17.47
CA VAL A 4 -1.80 -1.08 16.25
C VAL A 4 -2.62 -0.61 15.06
N VAL A 5 -1.98 0.10 14.12
CA VAL A 5 -2.52 0.47 12.82
C VAL A 5 -1.82 -0.36 11.75
N LEU A 6 -2.60 -1.07 10.95
CA LEU A 6 -2.12 -1.76 9.75
C LEU A 6 -2.38 -0.87 8.54
N VAL A 7 -1.33 -0.52 7.81
CA VAL A 7 -1.41 0.21 6.55
C VAL A 7 -1.14 -0.81 5.45
N ILE A 8 -2.21 -1.20 4.77
CA ILE A 8 -2.20 -2.26 3.77
C ILE A 8 -2.14 -1.59 2.39
N ASP A 9 -1.11 -1.92 1.62
CA ASP A 9 -1.08 -1.67 0.17
C ASP A 9 -1.25 -0.20 -0.25
N MET A 10 -0.83 0.72 0.62
CA MET A 10 -0.69 2.14 0.29
C MET A 10 0.59 2.41 -0.54
N VAL A 11 0.75 1.67 -1.63
CA VAL A 11 1.93 1.71 -2.53
C VAL A 11 1.58 2.26 -3.90
N LYS A 12 2.59 2.72 -4.64
CA LYS A 12 2.42 3.32 -5.97
C LYS A 12 1.73 2.41 -6.97
N GLY A 13 2.00 1.10 -6.89
CA GLY A 13 1.40 0.09 -7.77
C GLY A 13 -0.14 0.14 -7.81
N PHE A 14 -0.77 0.52 -6.70
CA PHE A 14 -2.22 0.62 -6.59
C PHE A 14 -2.75 2.05 -6.64
N LEU A 15 -1.91 3.06 -6.39
CA LEU A 15 -2.34 4.44 -6.20
C LEU A 15 -1.85 5.43 -7.25
N GLU A 16 -0.89 5.10 -8.12
CA GLU A 16 -0.40 6.00 -9.17
C GLU A 16 -0.90 5.58 -10.58
N PRO A 17 -1.36 6.52 -11.42
CA PRO A 17 -1.67 6.22 -12.82
C PRO A 17 -0.46 5.63 -13.56
N GLY A 18 -0.72 4.68 -14.46
CA GLY A 18 0.34 4.02 -15.25
C GLY A 18 0.88 2.71 -14.64
N HIS A 19 0.36 2.30 -13.48
CA HIS A 19 0.62 0.97 -12.91
C HIS A 19 -0.50 -0.04 -13.28
N ASN A 20 -0.11 -1.31 -13.41
CA ASN A 20 -0.98 -2.38 -13.92
C ASN A 20 -2.23 -2.64 -13.06
N LEU A 21 -2.17 -2.36 -11.77
CA LEU A 21 -3.27 -2.57 -10.84
C LEU A 21 -3.74 -1.26 -10.18
N TYR A 22 -3.60 -0.14 -10.90
CA TYR A 22 -4.03 1.16 -10.42
C TYR A 22 -5.55 1.19 -10.15
N CYS A 23 -5.94 1.52 -8.91
CA CYS A 23 -7.33 1.51 -8.44
C CYS A 23 -8.16 2.75 -8.85
N GLY A 24 -7.65 3.60 -9.74
CA GLY A 24 -8.34 4.81 -10.21
C GLY A 24 -8.18 6.04 -9.31
N ASP A 25 -8.57 7.21 -9.82
CA ASP A 25 -8.34 8.50 -9.16
C ASP A 25 -9.05 8.64 -7.82
N GLU A 26 -10.20 7.99 -7.67
CA GLU A 26 -10.96 7.98 -6.41
C GLU A 26 -10.18 7.34 -5.27
N SER A 27 -9.41 6.28 -5.55
CA SER A 27 -8.58 5.60 -4.52
C SER A 27 -7.57 6.55 -3.90
N ARG A 28 -7.05 7.53 -4.66
CA ARG A 28 -6.05 8.50 -4.20
C ARG A 28 -6.61 9.49 -3.19
N GLN A 29 -7.94 9.68 -3.16
CA GLN A 29 -8.58 10.63 -2.26
C GLN A 29 -8.46 10.22 -0.78
N ILE A 30 -8.17 8.95 -0.49
CA ILE A 30 -7.99 8.48 0.89
C ILE A 30 -6.62 8.84 1.47
N ILE A 31 -5.60 9.09 0.63
CA ILE A 31 -4.22 9.36 1.05
C ILE A 31 -4.13 10.43 2.15
N PRO A 32 -4.73 11.64 2.02
CA PRO A 32 -4.65 12.64 3.08
C PRO A 32 -5.33 12.20 4.38
N ARG A 33 -6.42 11.41 4.30
CA ARG A 33 -7.12 10.88 5.49
C ARG A 33 -6.28 9.82 6.20
N VAL A 34 -5.65 8.92 5.45
CA VAL A 34 -4.69 7.94 5.99
C VAL A 34 -3.53 8.65 6.64
N HIS A 35 -2.93 9.65 5.98
CA HIS A 35 -1.84 10.44 6.57
C HIS A 35 -2.24 11.12 7.88
N SER A 36 -3.42 11.74 7.94
CA SER A 36 -3.94 12.35 9.18
C SER A 36 -4.14 11.31 10.29
N LEU A 37 -4.66 10.12 9.96
CA LEU A 37 -4.82 9.02 10.90
C LEU A 37 -3.45 8.61 11.46
N LEU A 38 -2.47 8.35 10.60
CA LEU A 38 -1.13 7.92 11.03
C LEU A 38 -0.45 8.93 11.93
N ASN A 39 -0.60 10.23 11.66
CA ASN A 39 -0.07 11.27 12.54
C ASN A 39 -0.73 11.24 13.92
N ARG A 40 -2.06 11.13 13.98
CA ARG A 40 -2.79 11.03 15.26
C ARG A 40 -2.36 9.80 16.05
N GLU A 41 -2.33 8.64 15.40
CA GLU A 41 -2.02 7.36 16.04
C GLU A 41 -0.56 7.31 16.51
N ARG A 42 0.36 7.90 15.76
CA ARG A 42 1.76 8.05 16.18
C ARG A 42 1.89 8.93 17.43
N LEU A 43 1.12 10.02 17.53
CA LEU A 43 1.10 10.88 18.72
C LEU A 43 0.51 10.16 19.94
N MET A 44 -0.43 9.24 19.73
CA MET A 44 -1.02 8.42 20.80
C MET A 44 -0.15 7.21 21.20
N GLY A 45 0.99 6.99 20.55
CA GLY A 45 1.90 5.88 20.85
C GLY A 45 1.48 4.54 20.23
N SER A 46 0.57 4.54 19.26
CA SER A 46 0.18 3.35 18.51
C SER A 46 1.35 2.82 17.69
N LYS A 47 1.45 1.50 17.54
CA LYS A 47 2.36 0.88 16.58
C LYS A 47 1.78 0.99 15.18
N ILE A 48 2.61 1.31 14.19
CA ILE A 48 2.20 1.40 12.79
C ILE A 48 2.99 0.35 12.01
N LEU A 49 2.29 -0.53 11.32
CA LEU A 49 2.88 -1.57 10.46
C LEU A 49 2.42 -1.33 9.03
N PHE A 50 3.39 -1.28 8.12
CA PHE A 50 3.13 -1.20 6.68
C PHE A 50 3.25 -2.60 6.10
N LEU A 51 2.17 -3.05 5.49
CA LEU A 51 2.07 -4.34 4.81
C LEU A 51 1.92 -4.04 3.33
N SER A 52 2.75 -4.67 2.52
CA SER A 52 2.77 -4.45 1.09
C SER A 52 2.84 -5.77 0.39
N ASP A 53 2.05 -5.88 -0.66
CA ASP A 53 2.00 -7.03 -1.52
C ASP A 53 3.33 -7.27 -2.25
N HIS A 54 3.72 -8.54 -2.35
CA HIS A 54 4.98 -8.94 -2.97
C HIS A 54 4.84 -10.32 -3.59
N HIS A 55 4.91 -10.36 -4.92
CA HIS A 55 4.77 -11.57 -5.71
C HIS A 55 6.09 -12.00 -6.34
N ASP A 56 6.27 -13.31 -6.39
CA ASP A 56 7.23 -13.93 -7.28
C ASP A 56 6.76 -13.81 -8.75
N PRO A 57 7.66 -13.90 -9.75
CA PRO A 57 7.30 -13.76 -11.16
C PRO A 57 6.28 -14.79 -11.67
N ASP A 58 6.16 -15.94 -11.01
CA ASP A 58 5.28 -17.06 -11.35
C ASP A 58 4.07 -17.20 -10.39
N ASP A 59 3.70 -16.13 -9.70
CA ASP A 59 2.56 -16.13 -8.78
C ASP A 59 1.22 -16.47 -9.49
N LEU A 60 0.46 -17.39 -8.89
CA LEU A 60 -0.84 -17.83 -9.39
C LEU A 60 -1.87 -16.70 -9.43
N GLU A 61 -1.69 -15.64 -8.64
CA GLU A 61 -2.54 -14.46 -8.67
C GLU A 61 -2.59 -13.80 -10.07
N PHE A 62 -1.53 -13.98 -10.86
CA PHE A 62 -1.47 -13.45 -12.23
C PHE A 62 -2.38 -14.19 -13.22
N GLU A 63 -3.01 -15.30 -12.82
CA GLU A 63 -4.10 -15.90 -13.58
C GLU A 63 -5.40 -15.06 -13.50
N MET A 64 -5.54 -14.21 -12.46
CA MET A 64 -6.73 -13.40 -12.22
C MET A 64 -6.48 -11.90 -12.41
N PHE A 65 -5.30 -11.42 -12.01
CA PHE A 65 -4.93 -10.01 -12.06
C PHE A 65 -3.74 -9.78 -13.01
N PRO A 66 -3.62 -8.60 -13.63
CA PRO A 66 -2.44 -8.30 -14.42
C PRO A 66 -1.20 -8.34 -13.53
N GLY A 67 -0.09 -8.84 -14.08
CA GLY A 67 1.19 -8.92 -13.38
C GLY A 67 1.56 -7.61 -12.69
N HIS A 68 1.67 -7.62 -11.36
CA HIS A 68 1.92 -6.45 -10.54
C HIS A 68 3.04 -6.71 -9.52
N TRP A 69 3.99 -7.56 -9.88
CA TRP A 69 5.18 -7.78 -9.07
C TRP A 69 6.06 -6.53 -9.01
N SER A 70 6.70 -6.32 -7.87
CA SER A 70 7.65 -5.23 -7.65
C SER A 70 8.98 -5.56 -8.32
N LYS A 71 9.06 -5.33 -9.63
CA LYS A 71 10.26 -5.54 -10.44
C LYS A 71 11.38 -4.58 -9.98
N GLY A 72 12.17 -5.00 -8.99
CA GLY A 72 13.44 -4.38 -8.61
C GLY A 72 13.40 -2.87 -8.29
N GLN A 73 12.29 -2.32 -7.82
CA GLN A 73 12.29 -0.92 -7.39
C GLN A 73 12.98 -0.80 -6.03
N LYS A 74 14.26 -0.41 -6.08
CA LYS A 74 14.92 0.33 -5.00
C LYS A 74 14.14 1.63 -4.74
N ASN A 75 13.00 1.61 -4.05
CA ASN A 75 12.22 2.77 -3.62
C ASN A 75 11.10 2.24 -2.68
N LEU A 76 10.94 2.54 -1.40
CA LEU A 76 11.61 3.37 -0.41
C LEU A 76 11.09 2.82 0.94
N LYS A 77 11.97 2.72 1.95
CA LYS A 77 11.53 2.85 3.34
C LYS A 77 11.07 4.28 3.60
#